data_AF-A2EJX8-F1
#
_entry.id   AF-A2EJX8-F1
#
_cell.length_a   1.000
_cell.length_b   1.000
_cell.length_c   1.000
_cell.angle_alpha   90.00
_cell.angle_beta   90.00
_cell.angle_gamma   90.00
#
_symmetry.space_group_name_H-M   'P 1'
#
loop_
_entity.id
_entity.type
_entity.pdbx_description
1 polymer ?
#
loop_
_entity_poly.entity_id
_entity_poly.type
_entity_poly.pdbx_seq_one_letter_code
_entity_poly.pdbx_strand_id
1 'polypeptide(L)'
;MKNLWRRLKPKYIHPKEYTELRSIYKYYIDTYNVLYQLKTENEEELNSIYKIIKTELIDSRVCSPTSIVKDIFRIITFNNRFTNSYLTLAKFITDDYHLTQIDGNGFLPDFLFYKKYRIKLNNHIDYKNDLTNIDIHTENTIYNAIMYNDLERFIFFTEREGFDKDQKILNSLYPYNCEYSLLELCCYHGAVDCFKLLRTKFKSEITQKCLEFSFLGGNAEIMSECLKYQTPNGTCMMFAIISHNIDFVTFLMNEYNIEIDLFNCEIYKNLEAFLVYLDQTKDAKNAYFTPRYLIFNPFANTSFLLVQISMKNMILEEQLFIKQQKIIVKK
;
A
#
# COMPACT_ATOMS: atom_id res chain seq x y z
N MET A 1 -0.53 -1.03 -25.47
CA MET A 1 -0.98 -0.35 -24.23
C MET A 1 -1.95 0.81 -24.48
N LYS A 2 -1.64 1.87 -25.27
CA LYS A 2 -2.60 2.98 -25.56
C LYS A 2 -3.99 2.57 -26.11
N ASN A 3 -4.10 1.40 -26.73
CA ASN A 3 -5.37 0.91 -27.30
C ASN A 3 -6.26 0.14 -26.31
N LEU A 4 -5.74 -0.32 -25.16
CA LEU A 4 -6.59 -0.87 -24.09
C LEU A 4 -7.32 0.27 -23.35
N TRP A 5 -6.61 1.37 -23.09
CA TRP A 5 -7.13 2.55 -22.37
C TRP A 5 -8.21 3.33 -23.12
N ARG A 6 -8.37 3.13 -24.43
CA ARG A 6 -9.30 3.90 -25.28
C ARG A 6 -10.73 3.34 -25.31
N ARG A 7 -10.97 2.16 -24.73
CA ARG A 7 -12.29 1.50 -24.67
C ARG A 7 -13.06 1.74 -23.37
N LEU A 8 -12.48 2.47 -22.42
CA LEU A 8 -13.09 2.75 -21.13
C LEU A 8 -14.02 3.98 -21.23
N LYS A 9 -15.26 3.75 -21.68
CA LYS A 9 -16.38 4.53 -21.17
C LYS A 9 -17.20 3.61 -20.26
N PRO A 10 -17.04 3.73 -18.94
CA PRO A 10 -17.87 2.97 -18.03
C PRO A 10 -19.31 3.46 -18.20
N LYS A 11 -20.27 2.53 -18.17
CA LYS A 11 -21.70 2.85 -18.13
C LYS A 11 -21.99 3.42 -16.73
N TYR A 12 -21.72 4.71 -16.53
CA TYR A 12 -21.88 5.38 -15.24
C TYR A 12 -23.29 5.96 -15.04
N ILE A 13 -23.84 5.70 -13.87
CA ILE A 13 -24.92 6.44 -13.17
C ILE A 13 -24.48 6.41 -11.68
N HIS A 14 -23.77 7.37 -11.05
CA HIS A 14 -23.67 8.83 -11.12
C HIS A 14 -22.21 9.31 -10.82
N PRO A 15 -21.43 9.83 -11.80
CA PRO A 15 -20.05 10.32 -11.59
C PRO A 15 -19.87 11.49 -10.59
N LYS A 16 -20.97 12.07 -10.10
CA LYS A 16 -20.97 13.30 -9.30
C LYS A 16 -20.61 13.04 -7.84
N GLU A 17 -21.00 11.90 -7.28
CA GLU A 17 -20.87 11.59 -5.85
C GLU A 17 -19.44 11.21 -5.48
N TYR A 18 -18.82 10.29 -6.24
CA TYR A 18 -17.40 9.97 -6.10
C TYR A 18 -16.53 11.23 -6.20
N THR A 19 -16.74 12.04 -7.24
CA THR A 19 -15.95 13.26 -7.47
C THR A 19 -16.12 14.27 -6.32
N GLU A 20 -17.34 14.40 -5.78
CA GLU A 20 -17.62 15.27 -4.64
C GLU A 20 -16.96 14.77 -3.35
N LEU A 21 -17.09 13.48 -3.02
CA LEU A 21 -16.45 12.87 -1.85
C LEU A 21 -14.93 12.93 -1.94
N ARG A 22 -14.36 12.57 -3.10
CA ARG A 22 -12.92 12.69 -3.38
C ARG A 22 -12.43 14.12 -3.20
N SER A 23 -13.21 15.12 -3.63
CA SER A 23 -12.88 16.54 -3.44
C SER A 23 -12.91 16.97 -1.98
N ILE A 24 -13.86 16.48 -1.19
CA ILE A 24 -13.98 16.80 0.26
C ILE A 24 -12.78 16.23 1.03
N TYR A 25 -12.40 14.99 0.73
CA TYR A 25 -11.31 14.29 1.41
C TYR A 25 -9.98 14.36 0.65
N LYS A 26 -9.85 15.32 -0.28
CA LYS A 26 -8.71 15.45 -1.18
C LYS A 26 -7.38 15.47 -0.43
N TYR A 27 -7.25 16.33 0.56
CA TYR A 27 -5.99 16.49 1.30
C TYR A 27 -5.59 15.22 2.06
N TYR A 28 -6.55 14.53 2.67
CA TYR A 28 -6.32 13.23 3.31
C TYR A 28 -5.82 12.20 2.29
N ILE A 29 -6.55 12.04 1.18
CA ILE A 29 -6.27 11.04 0.16
C ILE A 29 -4.90 11.30 -0.48
N ASP A 30 -4.66 12.55 -0.88
CA ASP A 30 -3.42 12.91 -1.56
C ASP A 30 -2.22 12.79 -0.62
N THR A 31 -2.36 13.10 0.67
CA THR A 31 -1.27 12.93 1.65
C THR A 31 -0.90 11.47 1.85
N TYR A 32 -1.88 10.56 2.00
CA TYR A 32 -1.59 9.14 2.11
C TYR A 32 -1.08 8.53 0.80
N ASN A 33 -1.56 9.00 -0.36
CA ASN A 33 -1.01 8.60 -1.66
C ASN A 33 0.49 8.96 -1.74
N VAL A 34 0.89 10.16 -1.32
CA VAL A 34 2.30 10.56 -1.25
C VAL A 34 3.10 9.64 -0.32
N LEU A 35 2.54 9.28 0.83
CA LEU A 35 3.23 8.46 1.82
C LEU A 35 3.44 7.00 1.34
N TYR A 36 2.40 6.37 0.80
CA TYR A 36 2.49 4.99 0.30
C TYR A 36 3.26 4.87 -1.01
N GLN A 37 3.29 5.93 -1.84
CA GLN A 37 4.03 5.97 -3.10
C GLN A 37 5.39 6.67 -2.99
N LEU A 38 5.92 6.85 -1.77
CA LEU A 38 7.18 7.55 -1.53
C LEU A 38 8.33 6.88 -2.30
N LYS A 39 9.10 7.71 -3.01
CA LYS A 39 10.22 7.27 -3.87
C LYS A 39 11.49 8.11 -3.71
N THR A 40 11.64 8.80 -2.58
CA THR A 40 12.74 9.73 -2.34
C THR A 40 13.52 9.36 -1.09
N GLU A 41 14.83 9.58 -1.14
CA GLU A 41 15.76 9.52 -0.01
C GLU A 41 16.33 10.91 0.32
N ASN A 42 15.92 11.94 -0.44
CA ASN A 42 16.40 13.31 -0.25
C ASN A 42 15.75 13.93 1.00
N GLU A 43 16.58 14.41 1.92
CA GLU A 43 16.14 14.94 3.21
C GLU A 43 15.26 16.20 3.09
N GLU A 44 15.52 17.08 2.12
CA GLU A 44 14.72 18.30 1.89
C GLU A 44 13.32 17.96 1.38
N GLU A 45 13.22 16.96 0.48
CA GLU A 45 11.94 16.42 0.03
C GLU A 45 11.19 15.74 1.17
N LEU A 46 11.88 14.96 2.01
CA LEU A 46 11.26 14.33 3.20
C LEU A 46 10.74 15.37 4.19
N ASN A 47 11.48 16.47 4.41
CA ASN A 47 11.00 17.58 5.24
C ASN A 47 9.75 18.25 4.63
N SER A 48 9.69 18.35 3.30
CA SER A 48 8.51 18.87 2.60
C SER A 48 7.29 17.95 2.76
N ILE A 49 7.49 16.63 2.63
CA ILE A 49 6.45 15.62 2.89
C ILE A 49 5.99 15.69 4.35
N TYR A 50 6.93 15.81 5.29
CA TYR A 50 6.63 15.94 6.71
C TYR A 50 5.73 17.15 7.02
N LYS A 51 6.01 18.32 6.43
CA LYS A 51 5.18 19.53 6.59
C LYS A 51 3.73 19.32 6.10
N ILE A 52 3.56 18.57 5.00
CA ILE A 52 2.23 18.22 4.49
C ILE A 52 1.52 17.30 5.49
N ILE A 53 2.17 16.22 5.95
CA ILE A 53 1.62 15.31 6.97
C ILE A 53 1.20 16.08 8.23
N LYS A 54 2.08 16.96 8.71
CA LYS A 54 1.84 17.79 9.88
C LYS A 54 0.59 18.66 9.71
N THR A 55 0.53 19.43 8.62
CA THR A 55 -0.56 20.39 8.38
C THR A 55 -1.89 19.68 8.10
N GLU A 56 -1.89 18.72 7.17
CA GLU A 56 -3.10 18.13 6.62
C GLU A 56 -3.67 17.00 7.50
N LEU A 57 -2.84 16.30 8.27
CA LEU A 57 -3.30 15.17 9.09
C LEU A 57 -3.24 15.46 10.58
N ILE A 58 -2.17 16.05 11.10
CA ILE A 58 -1.96 16.19 12.55
C ILE A 58 -2.61 17.46 13.09
N ASP A 59 -2.26 18.62 12.54
CA ASP A 59 -2.73 19.93 13.01
C ASP A 59 -4.23 20.13 12.70
N SER A 60 -4.72 19.52 11.62
CA SER A 60 -6.14 19.40 11.28
C SER A 60 -6.93 18.48 12.22
N ARG A 61 -6.24 17.78 13.15
CA ARG A 61 -6.78 16.80 14.11
C ARG A 61 -7.43 15.59 13.47
N VAL A 62 -7.11 15.32 12.21
CA VAL A 62 -7.59 14.12 11.50
C VAL A 62 -6.89 12.88 12.03
N CYS A 63 -5.61 12.93 12.34
CA CYS A 63 -4.80 11.83 12.85
C CYS A 63 -4.02 12.26 14.10
N SER A 64 -3.73 11.32 15.01
CA SER A 64 -2.78 11.60 16.08
C SER A 64 -1.34 11.39 15.57
N PRO A 65 -0.34 12.07 16.13
CA PRO A 65 1.07 11.81 15.79
C PRO A 65 1.43 10.33 15.92
N THR A 66 0.95 9.69 17.00
CA THR A 66 1.13 8.26 17.25
C THR A 66 0.53 7.41 16.12
N SER A 67 -0.70 7.70 15.65
CA SER A 67 -1.31 6.91 14.58
C SER A 67 -0.54 7.03 13.27
N ILE A 68 -0.02 8.22 12.95
CA ILE A 68 0.79 8.41 11.75
C ILE A 68 2.09 7.60 11.82
N VAL A 69 2.79 7.58 12.96
CA VAL A 69 4.00 6.75 13.09
C VAL A 69 3.68 5.26 12.92
N LYS A 70 2.56 4.79 13.47
CA LYS A 70 2.08 3.40 13.25
C LYS A 70 1.82 3.10 11.78
N ASP A 71 1.19 4.03 11.08
CA ASP A 71 0.92 3.88 9.64
C ASP A 71 2.23 3.89 8.84
N ILE A 72 3.17 4.80 9.11
CA ILE A 72 4.51 4.82 8.51
C ILE A 72 5.22 3.48 8.71
N PHE A 73 5.20 2.94 9.92
CA PHE A 73 5.84 1.66 10.23
C PHE A 73 5.19 0.48 9.49
N ARG A 74 3.86 0.49 9.31
CA ARG A 74 3.16 -0.51 8.51
C ARG A 74 3.59 -0.48 7.04
N ILE A 75 3.87 0.69 6.48
CA ILE A 75 4.26 0.87 5.08
C ILE A 75 5.62 0.25 4.78
N ILE A 76 6.55 0.28 5.74
CA ILE A 76 7.93 -0.19 5.55
C ILE A 76 7.96 -1.61 4.95
N THR A 77 7.12 -2.53 5.39
CA THR A 77 7.09 -3.92 4.89
C THR A 77 6.67 -4.06 3.43
N PHE A 78 5.98 -3.06 2.87
CA PHE A 78 5.45 -3.08 1.50
C PHE A 78 6.19 -2.14 0.55
N ASN A 79 7.01 -1.24 1.10
CA ASN A 79 7.88 -0.35 0.33
C ASN A 79 9.29 -0.26 0.96
N ASN A 80 9.85 -1.44 1.30
CA ASN A 80 11.08 -1.56 2.10
C ASN A 80 12.33 -0.98 1.44
N ARG A 81 12.32 -0.68 0.12
CA ARG A 81 13.39 0.09 -0.55
C ARG A 81 13.63 1.41 0.17
N PHE A 82 12.58 2.11 0.58
CA PHE A 82 12.66 3.43 1.21
C PHE A 82 12.54 3.37 2.73
N THR A 83 12.89 2.23 3.35
CA THR A 83 12.88 2.06 4.82
C THR A 83 13.55 3.23 5.53
N ASN A 84 14.71 3.68 5.05
CA ASN A 84 15.44 4.78 5.67
C ASN A 84 14.66 6.09 5.68
N SER A 85 13.97 6.40 4.58
CA SER A 85 13.13 7.58 4.43
C SER A 85 11.93 7.54 5.38
N TYR A 86 11.26 6.38 5.48
CA TYR A 86 10.16 6.19 6.42
C TYR A 86 10.59 6.33 7.88
N LEU A 87 11.75 5.77 8.25
CA LEU A 87 12.31 5.95 9.58
C LEU A 87 12.64 7.42 9.87
N THR A 88 13.12 8.18 8.89
CA THR A 88 13.37 9.62 9.02
C THR A 88 12.06 10.40 9.20
N LEU A 89 11.01 10.11 8.43
CA LEU A 89 9.69 10.73 8.62
C LEU A 89 9.11 10.44 10.00
N ALA A 90 9.21 9.18 10.45
CA ALA A 90 8.81 8.82 11.80
C ALA A 90 9.62 9.58 12.86
N LYS A 91 10.92 9.77 12.63
CA LYS A 91 11.81 10.51 13.54
C LYS A 91 11.38 11.97 13.68
N PHE A 92 11.07 12.65 12.58
CA PHE A 92 10.56 14.02 12.61
C PHE A 92 9.30 14.14 13.49
N ILE A 93 8.35 13.21 13.33
CA ILE A 93 7.12 13.21 14.13
C ILE A 93 7.43 12.90 15.61
N THR A 94 8.28 11.91 15.89
CA THR A 94 8.62 11.57 17.28
C THR A 94 9.33 12.71 18.01
N ASP A 95 10.15 13.48 17.31
CA ASP A 95 10.87 14.62 17.88
C ASP A 95 9.95 15.80 18.13
N ASP A 96 9.20 16.23 17.12
CA ASP A 96 8.32 17.40 17.19
C ASP A 96 7.20 17.24 18.22
N TYR A 97 6.70 16.00 18.41
CA TYR A 97 5.61 15.70 19.33
C TYR A 97 6.06 14.96 20.59
N HIS A 98 7.37 14.82 20.79
CA HIS A 98 7.99 14.21 21.97
C HIS A 98 7.40 12.83 22.32
N LEU A 99 7.23 11.97 21.32
CA LEU A 99 6.63 10.65 21.50
C LEU A 99 7.60 9.70 22.21
N THR A 100 7.18 9.17 23.36
CA THR A 100 7.99 8.27 24.20
C THR A 100 7.53 6.82 24.14
N GLN A 101 6.29 6.56 23.72
CA GLN A 101 5.73 5.21 23.61
C GLN A 101 4.70 5.10 22.49
N ILE A 102 4.79 4.01 21.72
CA ILE A 102 3.90 3.64 20.62
C ILE A 102 3.71 2.11 20.68
N ASP A 103 2.61 1.68 21.30
CA ASP A 103 2.29 0.25 21.41
C ASP A 103 1.55 -0.26 20.17
N GLY A 104 1.73 -1.54 19.82
CA GLY A 104 0.96 -2.20 18.76
C GLY A 104 1.56 -2.06 17.35
N ASN A 105 2.82 -1.70 17.24
CA ASN A 105 3.59 -1.81 16.00
C ASN A 105 4.11 -3.24 15.78
N GLY A 106 4.38 -3.59 14.53
CA GLY A 106 5.11 -4.81 14.21
C GLY A 106 6.54 -4.73 14.77
N PHE A 107 7.08 -5.88 15.19
CA PHE A 107 8.42 -5.99 15.80
C PHE A 107 9.54 -5.37 14.95
N LEU A 108 9.48 -5.56 13.62
CA LEU A 108 10.55 -5.18 12.71
C LEU A 108 10.73 -3.66 12.55
N PRO A 109 9.71 -2.84 12.21
CA PRO A 109 9.85 -1.38 12.16
C PRO A 109 10.36 -0.76 13.46
N ASP A 110 9.85 -1.20 14.61
CA ASP A 110 10.30 -0.73 15.93
C ASP A 110 11.78 -1.07 16.15
N PHE A 111 12.20 -2.29 15.79
CA PHE A 111 13.59 -2.72 15.88
C PHE A 111 14.50 -1.89 14.97
N LEU A 112 14.11 -1.64 13.72
CA LEU A 112 14.88 -0.84 12.77
C LEU A 112 15.03 0.62 13.24
N PHE A 113 13.95 1.19 13.79
CA PHE A 113 13.97 2.54 14.37
C PHE A 113 14.94 2.62 15.55
N TYR A 114 14.90 1.64 16.46
CA TYR A 114 15.86 1.54 17.56
C TYR A 114 17.30 1.32 17.07
N LYS A 115 17.54 0.45 16.08
CA LYS A 115 18.88 0.21 15.50
C LYS A 115 19.48 1.51 14.98
N LYS A 116 18.68 2.35 14.31
CA LYS A 116 19.10 3.61 13.70
C LYS A 116 19.26 4.76 14.69
N TYR A 117 18.28 5.00 15.55
CA TYR A 117 18.23 6.21 16.39
C TYR A 117 18.46 5.96 17.89
N ARG A 118 18.56 4.70 18.32
CA ARG A 118 18.67 4.30 19.75
C ARG A 118 17.50 4.76 20.63
N ILE A 119 16.34 5.01 20.02
CA ILE A 119 15.09 5.36 20.71
C ILE A 119 14.20 4.12 20.80
N LYS A 120 13.73 3.82 22.00
CA LYS A 120 12.75 2.74 22.24
C LYS A 120 11.37 3.34 22.26
N LEU A 121 10.55 2.99 21.26
CA LEU A 121 9.15 3.39 21.21
C LEU A 121 8.23 2.31 21.78
N ASN A 122 8.70 1.09 21.98
CA ASN A 122 7.88 -0.01 22.46
C ASN A 122 8.60 -0.77 23.58
N ASN A 123 8.06 -0.70 24.79
CA ASN A 123 8.68 -1.30 25.97
C ASN A 123 8.52 -2.83 26.04
N HIS A 124 7.68 -3.41 25.19
CA HIS A 124 7.42 -4.85 25.15
C HIS A 124 8.37 -5.62 24.21
N ILE A 125 9.24 -4.91 23.49
CA ILE A 125 10.16 -5.51 22.52
C ILE A 125 11.51 -5.78 23.18
N ASP A 126 11.98 -7.03 23.05
CA ASP A 126 13.36 -7.36 23.37
C ASP A 126 14.29 -6.99 22.20
N TYR A 127 14.86 -5.80 22.28
CA TYR A 127 15.82 -5.27 21.31
C TYR A 127 17.21 -5.94 21.36
N LYS A 128 17.43 -6.93 22.25
CA LYS A 128 18.68 -7.70 22.31
C LYS A 128 18.71 -8.87 21.35
N ASN A 129 17.57 -9.27 20.79
CA ASN A 129 17.54 -10.31 19.78
C ASN A 129 18.13 -9.80 18.47
N ASP A 130 19.24 -10.40 18.05
CA ASP A 130 19.78 -10.20 16.71
C ASP A 130 18.80 -10.82 15.70
N LEU A 131 18.08 -9.95 14.99
CA LEU A 131 17.43 -10.34 13.74
C LEU A 131 18.52 -10.64 12.71
N THR A 132 19.00 -11.87 12.74
CA THR A 132 19.83 -12.43 11.67
C THR A 132 19.10 -12.20 10.34
N ASN A 133 19.81 -11.65 9.35
CA ASN A 133 19.35 -11.37 7.97
C ASN A 133 18.65 -10.03 7.68
N ILE A 134 18.63 -9.01 8.54
CA ILE A 134 18.13 -7.67 8.09
C ILE A 134 19.03 -7.05 7.01
N ASP A 135 20.32 -7.37 7.02
CA ASP A 135 21.33 -6.73 6.15
C ASP A 135 21.38 -7.35 4.73
N ILE A 136 20.31 -8.03 4.30
CA ILE A 136 20.22 -8.63 2.95
C ILE A 136 20.18 -7.61 1.82
N HIS A 137 19.95 -6.34 2.14
CA HIS A 137 20.01 -5.22 1.19
C HIS A 137 21.32 -4.43 1.25
N THR A 138 22.33 -4.96 1.94
CA THR A 138 23.69 -4.43 1.85
C THR A 138 24.14 -4.40 0.39
N GLU A 139 24.89 -3.34 0.05
CA GLU A 139 25.23 -2.96 -1.31
C GLU A 139 25.72 -4.17 -2.13
N ASN A 140 26.59 -5.01 -1.57
CA ASN A 140 27.21 -6.15 -2.25
C ASN A 140 26.36 -7.44 -2.31
N THR A 141 25.05 -7.34 -2.43
CA THR A 141 24.16 -8.51 -2.52
C THR A 141 23.36 -8.54 -3.82
N ILE A 142 23.00 -9.73 -4.28
CA ILE A 142 22.09 -9.91 -5.43
C ILE A 142 20.72 -9.27 -5.16
N TYR A 143 20.28 -9.27 -3.90
CA TYR A 143 19.01 -8.66 -3.50
C TYR A 143 19.04 -7.13 -3.59
N ASN A 144 20.19 -6.49 -3.31
CA ASN A 144 20.37 -5.05 -3.55
C ASN A 144 20.33 -4.74 -5.06
N ALA A 145 20.97 -5.56 -5.90
CA ALA A 145 20.89 -5.41 -7.34
C ALA A 145 19.44 -5.51 -7.86
N ILE A 146 18.66 -6.47 -7.35
CA ILE A 146 17.21 -6.55 -7.64
C ILE A 146 16.49 -5.30 -7.12
N MET A 147 16.73 -4.90 -5.87
CA MET A 147 16.04 -3.77 -5.25
C MET A 147 16.21 -2.47 -6.04
N TYR A 148 17.36 -2.22 -6.68
CA TYR A 148 17.58 -1.04 -7.51
C TYR A 148 17.50 -1.29 -9.02
N ASN A 149 17.11 -2.50 -9.43
CA ASN A 149 17.09 -2.94 -10.84
C ASN A 149 18.45 -2.73 -11.55
N ASP A 150 19.54 -2.98 -10.85
CA ASP A 150 20.91 -2.88 -11.36
C ASP A 150 21.26 -4.16 -12.15
N LEU A 151 21.01 -4.11 -13.46
CA LEU A 151 21.21 -5.23 -14.36
C LEU A 151 22.69 -5.66 -14.43
N GLU A 152 23.63 -4.73 -14.46
CA GLU A 152 25.07 -5.04 -14.61
C GLU A 152 25.57 -5.85 -13.41
N ARG A 153 25.26 -5.37 -12.21
CA ARG A 153 25.62 -6.08 -10.98
C ARG A 153 24.89 -7.40 -10.85
N PHE A 154 23.63 -7.46 -11.26
CA PHE A 154 22.85 -8.70 -11.27
C PHE A 154 23.48 -9.74 -12.20
N ILE A 155 23.89 -9.36 -13.42
CA ILE A 155 24.61 -10.24 -14.36
C ILE A 155 25.87 -10.80 -13.69
N PHE A 156 26.68 -9.94 -13.10
CA PHE A 156 27.90 -10.35 -12.39
C PHE A 156 27.64 -11.40 -11.31
N PHE A 157 26.54 -11.30 -10.53
CA PHE A 157 26.18 -12.35 -9.57
C PHE A 157 25.77 -13.66 -10.26
N THR A 158 25.01 -13.58 -11.36
CA THR A 158 24.51 -14.77 -12.07
C THR A 158 25.58 -15.54 -12.84
N GLU A 159 26.74 -14.93 -13.07
CA GLU A 159 27.86 -15.53 -13.81
C GLU A 159 28.94 -16.12 -12.89
N ARG A 160 28.82 -15.94 -11.57
CA ARG A 160 29.73 -16.54 -10.59
C ARG A 160 29.58 -18.06 -10.57
N GLU A 161 30.71 -18.75 -10.42
CA GLU A 161 30.72 -20.18 -10.14
C GLU A 161 29.91 -20.49 -8.88
N GLY A 162 29.03 -21.49 -8.94
CA GLY A 162 28.15 -21.85 -7.83
C GLY A 162 26.89 -20.99 -7.67
N PHE A 163 26.56 -20.10 -8.62
CA PHE A 163 25.28 -19.40 -8.61
C PHE A 163 24.09 -20.38 -8.67
N ASP A 164 23.27 -20.37 -7.63
CA ASP A 164 22.00 -21.07 -7.59
C ASP A 164 20.88 -20.18 -8.14
N LYS A 165 20.37 -20.54 -9.33
CA LYS A 165 19.26 -19.84 -9.99
C LYS A 165 17.92 -20.04 -9.28
N ASP A 166 17.78 -21.13 -8.52
CA ASP A 166 16.55 -21.51 -7.83
C ASP A 166 16.60 -21.10 -6.35
N GLN A 167 17.63 -20.34 -5.96
CA GLN A 167 17.81 -19.84 -4.60
C GLN A 167 16.57 -19.07 -4.14
N LYS A 168 16.25 -19.25 -2.87
CA LYS A 168 15.18 -18.51 -2.21
C LYS A 168 15.66 -17.90 -0.91
N ILE A 169 14.96 -16.87 -0.47
CA ILE A 169 15.23 -16.21 0.80
C ILE A 169 13.99 -16.12 1.67
N LEU A 170 14.14 -16.53 2.93
CA LEU A 170 13.20 -16.23 4.00
C LEU A 170 13.67 -14.96 4.70
N ASN A 171 12.87 -13.89 4.67
CA ASN A 171 13.25 -12.64 5.31
C ASN A 171 12.06 -11.86 5.86
N SER A 172 12.22 -11.34 7.08
CA SER A 172 11.20 -10.55 7.78
C SER A 172 10.90 -9.19 7.14
N LEU A 173 11.77 -8.68 6.27
CA LEU A 173 11.55 -7.42 5.52
C LEU A 173 10.42 -7.51 4.50
N TYR A 174 9.91 -8.70 4.21
CA TYR A 174 8.83 -8.91 3.25
C TYR A 174 7.52 -9.35 3.92
N PRO A 175 6.36 -9.15 3.26
CA PRO A 175 5.04 -9.27 3.90
C PRO A 175 4.64 -10.62 4.49
N TYR A 176 5.25 -11.71 4.06
CA TYR A 176 4.89 -13.06 4.49
C TYR A 176 6.10 -13.81 5.05
N ASN A 177 5.85 -14.63 6.07
CA ASN A 177 6.85 -15.53 6.61
C ASN A 177 7.03 -16.77 5.72
N CYS A 178 7.52 -16.55 4.51
CA CYS A 178 7.76 -17.61 3.53
C CYS A 178 8.98 -17.27 2.67
N GLU A 179 9.46 -18.27 1.95
CA GLU A 179 10.59 -18.10 1.03
C GLU A 179 10.16 -17.41 -0.27
N TYR A 180 11.06 -16.58 -0.79
CA TYR A 180 10.89 -15.85 -2.04
C TYR A 180 12.00 -16.15 -3.03
N SER A 181 11.64 -16.44 -4.28
CA SER A 181 12.60 -16.57 -5.39
C SER A 181 13.12 -15.20 -5.84
N LEU A 182 14.25 -15.20 -6.56
CA LEU A 182 14.77 -13.97 -7.20
C LEU A 182 13.75 -13.31 -8.13
N LEU A 183 12.94 -14.11 -8.84
CA LEU A 183 11.92 -13.58 -9.75
C LEU A 183 10.78 -12.90 -9.00
N GLU A 184 10.31 -13.50 -7.90
CA GLU A 184 9.29 -12.90 -7.03
C GLU A 184 9.77 -11.58 -6.43
N LEU A 185 11.04 -11.51 -6.02
CA LEU A 185 11.65 -10.26 -5.55
C LEU A 185 11.75 -9.21 -6.66
N CYS A 186 12.03 -9.61 -7.90
CA CYS A 186 11.98 -8.67 -9.03
C CYS A 186 10.57 -8.10 -9.22
N CYS A 187 9.52 -8.91 -9.05
CA CYS A 187 8.14 -8.43 -9.11
C CYS A 187 7.81 -7.46 -7.97
N TYR A 188 8.23 -7.78 -6.74
CA TYR A 188 8.04 -6.93 -5.56
C TYR A 188 8.69 -5.56 -5.74
N HIS A 189 9.93 -5.52 -6.22
CA HIS A 189 10.69 -4.27 -6.40
C HIS A 189 10.41 -3.56 -7.74
N GLY A 190 9.67 -4.19 -8.65
CA GLY A 190 9.45 -3.65 -10.00
C GLY A 190 10.71 -3.66 -10.88
N ALA A 191 11.65 -4.58 -10.62
CA ALA A 191 12.95 -4.67 -11.26
C ALA A 191 12.89 -5.41 -12.61
N VAL A 192 12.45 -4.67 -13.64
CA VAL A 192 12.09 -5.25 -14.94
C VAL A 192 13.26 -5.86 -15.70
N ASP A 193 14.47 -5.32 -15.55
CA ASP A 193 15.63 -5.79 -16.29
C ASP A 193 16.17 -7.09 -15.69
N CYS A 194 16.25 -7.14 -14.35
CA CYS A 194 16.57 -8.37 -13.63
C CYS A 194 15.51 -9.46 -13.89
N PHE A 195 14.23 -9.10 -13.87
CA PHE A 195 13.11 -9.99 -14.22
C PHE A 195 13.27 -10.59 -15.63
N LYS A 196 13.56 -9.74 -16.64
CA LYS A 196 13.78 -10.18 -18.03
C LYS A 196 14.95 -11.14 -18.15
N LEU A 197 16.06 -10.89 -17.46
CA LEU A 197 17.21 -11.79 -17.46
C LEU A 197 16.82 -13.17 -16.90
N LEU A 198 16.14 -13.20 -15.75
CA LEU A 198 15.68 -14.44 -15.12
C LEU A 198 14.72 -15.25 -15.99
N ARG A 199 13.80 -14.57 -16.72
CA ARG A 199 12.87 -15.22 -17.65
C ARG A 199 13.55 -15.72 -18.93
N THR A 200 14.49 -14.96 -19.47
CA THR A 200 15.12 -15.28 -20.76
C THR A 200 16.23 -16.32 -20.64
N LYS A 201 17.19 -16.11 -19.72
CA LYS A 201 18.37 -16.97 -19.50
C LYS A 201 18.04 -18.22 -18.69
N PHE A 202 17.33 -18.06 -17.58
CA PHE A 202 17.11 -19.15 -16.62
C PHE A 202 15.74 -19.83 -16.73
N LYS A 203 14.82 -19.27 -17.54
CA LYS A 203 13.44 -19.75 -17.69
C LYS A 203 12.67 -19.82 -16.37
N SER A 204 13.03 -18.96 -15.42
CA SER A 204 12.46 -18.93 -14.06
C SER A 204 10.93 -18.87 -14.11
N GLU A 205 10.24 -19.78 -13.42
CA GLU A 205 8.78 -19.88 -13.47
C GLU A 205 8.08 -18.63 -12.92
N ILE A 206 7.01 -18.18 -13.61
CA ILE A 206 6.14 -17.11 -13.09
C ILE A 206 5.12 -17.75 -12.16
N THR A 207 5.27 -17.49 -10.87
CA THR A 207 4.38 -18.00 -9.81
C THR A 207 3.19 -17.06 -9.57
N GLN A 208 2.18 -17.50 -8.81
CA GLN A 208 1.10 -16.61 -8.37
C GLN A 208 1.64 -15.42 -7.57
N LYS A 209 2.67 -15.62 -6.73
CA LYS A 209 3.32 -14.54 -5.97
C LYS A 209 3.96 -13.49 -6.89
N CYS A 210 4.52 -13.89 -8.04
CA CYS A 210 5.00 -12.92 -9.04
C CYS A 210 3.87 -11.98 -9.48
N LEU A 211 2.68 -12.53 -9.77
CA LEU A 211 1.53 -11.72 -10.16
C LEU A 211 1.06 -10.82 -9.00
N GLU A 212 0.91 -11.38 -7.79
CA GLU A 212 0.52 -10.63 -6.60
C GLU A 212 1.47 -9.45 -6.34
N PHE A 213 2.77 -9.71 -6.29
CA PHE A 213 3.78 -8.67 -6.07
C PHE A 213 3.90 -7.67 -7.23
N SER A 214 3.54 -8.03 -8.46
CA SER A 214 3.56 -7.07 -9.57
C SER A 214 2.61 -5.88 -9.37
N PHE A 215 1.50 -6.06 -8.62
CA PHE A 215 0.58 -4.98 -8.24
C PHE A 215 1.16 -4.07 -7.15
N LEU A 216 2.08 -4.58 -6.33
CA LEU A 216 2.80 -3.79 -5.33
C LEU A 216 3.97 -3.03 -5.96
N GLY A 217 4.82 -3.72 -6.74
CA GLY A 217 5.98 -3.12 -7.41
C GLY A 217 5.61 -2.12 -8.52
N GLY A 218 4.39 -2.22 -9.07
CA GLY A 218 3.82 -1.21 -9.96
C GLY A 218 4.48 -1.11 -11.34
N ASN A 219 5.27 -2.11 -11.73
CA ASN A 219 5.86 -2.16 -13.06
C ASN A 219 4.88 -2.82 -14.06
N ALA A 220 4.31 -2.02 -14.96
CA ALA A 220 3.30 -2.47 -15.91
C ALA A 220 3.79 -3.59 -16.85
N GLU A 221 5.08 -3.61 -17.20
CA GLU A 221 5.64 -4.66 -18.05
C GLU A 221 5.67 -6.00 -17.32
N ILE A 222 6.19 -6.03 -16.09
CA ILE A 222 6.19 -7.24 -15.23
C ILE A 222 4.76 -7.75 -15.03
N MET A 223 3.84 -6.85 -14.65
CA MET A 223 2.43 -7.22 -14.42
C MET A 223 1.80 -7.82 -15.68
N SER A 224 2.00 -7.19 -16.84
CA SER A 224 1.46 -7.69 -18.12
C SER A 224 2.03 -9.05 -18.52
N GLU A 225 3.28 -9.33 -18.17
CA GLU A 225 3.88 -10.65 -18.40
C GLU A 225 3.29 -11.68 -17.43
N CYS A 226 3.14 -11.35 -16.15
CA CYS A 226 2.59 -12.26 -15.15
C CYS A 226 1.14 -12.68 -15.47
N LEU A 227 0.33 -11.74 -15.94
CA LEU A 227 -1.07 -11.97 -16.34
C LEU A 227 -1.24 -12.96 -17.51
N LYS A 228 -0.17 -13.28 -18.25
CA LYS A 228 -0.22 -14.31 -19.31
C LYS A 228 -0.22 -15.73 -18.76
N TYR A 229 0.22 -15.92 -17.51
CA TYR A 229 0.42 -17.24 -16.90
C TYR A 229 -0.44 -17.44 -15.66
N GLN A 230 -0.83 -16.36 -14.98
CA GLN A 230 -1.53 -16.40 -13.70
C GLN A 230 -2.80 -15.56 -13.75
N THR A 231 -3.76 -15.88 -12.87
CA THR A 231 -5.04 -15.15 -12.75
C THR A 231 -5.05 -14.33 -11.47
N PRO A 232 -5.49 -13.06 -11.50
CA PRO A 232 -5.61 -12.24 -10.30
C PRO A 232 -6.52 -12.86 -9.23
N ASN A 233 -6.17 -12.65 -7.97
CA ASN A 233 -6.90 -13.13 -6.79
C ASN A 233 -7.08 -11.98 -5.76
N GLY A 234 -7.68 -12.29 -4.60
CA GLY A 234 -7.86 -11.31 -3.52
C GLY A 234 -6.56 -10.69 -3.02
N THR A 235 -5.45 -11.42 -3.06
CA THR A 235 -4.12 -10.89 -2.70
C THR A 235 -3.65 -9.82 -3.69
N CYS A 236 -3.92 -9.98 -4.99
CA CYS A 236 -3.68 -8.92 -5.98
C CYS A 236 -4.46 -7.64 -5.64
N MET A 237 -5.73 -7.77 -5.22
CA MET A 237 -6.55 -6.62 -4.78
C MET A 237 -5.97 -5.97 -3.53
N MET A 238 -5.59 -6.76 -2.53
CA MET A 238 -4.94 -6.26 -1.32
C MET A 238 -3.67 -5.46 -1.67
N PHE A 239 -2.79 -5.98 -2.53
CA PHE A 239 -1.58 -5.26 -2.95
C PHE A 239 -1.86 -4.03 -3.83
N ALA A 240 -2.93 -4.03 -4.63
CA ALA A 240 -3.37 -2.82 -5.34
C ALA A 240 -3.88 -1.73 -4.39
N ILE A 241 -4.58 -2.12 -3.32
CA ILE A 241 -5.00 -1.20 -2.25
C ILE A 241 -3.76 -0.65 -1.52
N ILE A 242 -2.81 -1.52 -1.13
CA ILE A 242 -1.58 -1.12 -0.43
C ILE A 242 -0.71 -0.20 -1.29
N SER A 243 -0.63 -0.41 -2.61
CA SER A 243 0.17 0.46 -3.48
C SER A 243 -0.44 1.84 -3.73
N HIS A 244 -1.63 2.11 -3.17
CA HIS A 244 -2.37 3.35 -3.39
C HIS A 244 -2.57 3.66 -4.89
N ASN A 245 -2.68 2.63 -5.72
CA ASN A 245 -2.86 2.78 -7.16
C ASN A 245 -4.32 2.48 -7.54
N ILE A 246 -5.12 3.54 -7.67
CA ILE A 246 -6.55 3.41 -7.95
C ILE A 246 -6.85 2.79 -9.32
N ASP A 247 -5.94 2.95 -10.30
CA ASP A 247 -6.07 2.34 -11.61
C ASP A 247 -5.97 0.81 -11.50
N PHE A 248 -5.11 0.30 -10.60
CA PHE A 248 -5.02 -1.14 -10.33
C PHE A 248 -6.25 -1.69 -9.61
N VAL A 249 -6.74 -0.97 -8.60
CA VAL A 249 -7.96 -1.35 -7.88
C VAL A 249 -9.15 -1.44 -8.83
N THR A 250 -9.36 -0.40 -9.65
CA THR A 250 -10.46 -0.36 -10.62
C THR A 250 -10.28 -1.39 -11.74
N PHE A 251 -9.06 -1.65 -12.19
CA PHE A 251 -8.76 -2.71 -13.15
C PHE A 251 -9.16 -4.10 -12.62
N LEU A 252 -8.73 -4.44 -11.41
CA LEU A 252 -9.03 -5.73 -10.79
C LEU A 252 -10.54 -5.93 -10.54
N MET A 253 -11.19 -4.88 -10.06
CA MET A 253 -12.63 -4.90 -9.82
C MET A 253 -13.42 -5.02 -11.13
N ASN A 254 -13.10 -4.24 -12.17
CA ASN A 254 -13.92 -4.21 -13.39
C ASN A 254 -13.64 -5.38 -14.35
N GLU A 255 -12.37 -5.79 -14.50
CA GLU A 255 -11.99 -6.80 -15.48
C GLU A 255 -12.02 -8.22 -14.90
N TYR A 256 -11.85 -8.36 -13.59
CA TYR A 256 -11.80 -9.66 -12.91
C TYR A 256 -12.90 -9.85 -11.86
N ASN A 257 -13.77 -8.85 -11.63
CA ASN A 257 -14.84 -8.89 -10.61
C ASN A 257 -14.32 -9.24 -9.21
N ILE A 258 -13.11 -8.80 -8.87
CA ILE A 258 -12.54 -9.01 -7.54
C ILE A 258 -13.08 -7.93 -6.61
N GLU A 259 -13.71 -8.34 -5.52
CA GLU A 259 -14.30 -7.44 -4.53
C GLU A 259 -13.22 -6.63 -3.80
N ILE A 260 -13.53 -5.35 -3.56
CA ILE A 260 -12.68 -4.47 -2.74
C ILE A 260 -12.95 -4.77 -1.27
N ASP A 261 -11.91 -5.22 -0.57
CA ASP A 261 -11.97 -5.44 0.87
C ASP A 261 -11.86 -4.09 1.63
N LEU A 262 -12.95 -3.71 2.30
CA LEU A 262 -13.03 -2.48 3.09
C LEU A 262 -12.10 -2.48 4.30
N PHE A 263 -11.82 -3.67 4.86
CA PHE A 263 -10.87 -3.81 5.97
C PHE A 263 -9.46 -3.45 5.52
N ASN A 264 -9.07 -3.89 4.32
CA ASN A 264 -7.79 -3.50 3.72
C ASN A 264 -7.75 -1.99 3.42
N CYS A 265 -8.83 -1.41 2.91
CA CYS A 265 -8.90 0.04 2.69
C CYS A 265 -8.65 0.83 3.99
N GLU A 266 -9.19 0.37 5.12
CA GLU A 266 -9.03 1.01 6.42
C GLU A 266 -7.63 0.80 7.04
N ILE A 267 -7.11 -0.43 7.00
CA ILE A 267 -5.78 -0.76 7.52
C ILE A 267 -4.70 0.02 6.79
N TYR A 268 -4.83 0.09 5.46
CA TYR A 268 -3.85 0.73 4.60
C TYR A 268 -4.21 2.18 4.27
N LYS A 269 -5.23 2.76 4.91
CA LYS A 269 -5.58 4.19 4.77
C LYS A 269 -5.89 4.61 3.34
N ASN A 270 -6.26 3.68 2.47
CA ASN A 270 -6.65 3.93 1.09
C ASN A 270 -8.13 4.27 1.00
N LEU A 271 -8.44 5.51 1.38
CA LEU A 271 -9.80 6.03 1.33
C LEU A 271 -10.33 6.13 -0.11
N GLU A 272 -9.46 6.31 -1.11
CA GLU A 272 -9.87 6.39 -2.50
C GLU A 272 -10.46 5.07 -3.01
N ALA A 273 -9.82 3.94 -2.68
CA ALA A 273 -10.35 2.61 -2.98
C ALA A 273 -11.71 2.35 -2.30
N PHE A 274 -11.88 2.81 -1.05
CA PHE A 274 -13.16 2.76 -0.36
C PHE A 274 -14.25 3.58 -1.07
N LEU A 275 -13.92 4.77 -1.56
CA LEU A 275 -14.85 5.60 -2.33
C LEU A 275 -15.24 4.92 -3.66
N VAL A 276 -14.33 4.20 -4.31
CA VAL A 276 -14.64 3.40 -5.50
C VAL A 276 -15.61 2.27 -5.17
N TYR A 277 -15.41 1.56 -4.05
CA TYR A 277 -16.35 0.52 -3.63
C TYR A 277 -17.77 1.08 -3.46
N LEU A 278 -17.90 2.23 -2.78
CA LEU A 278 -19.20 2.86 -2.53
C LEU A 278 -19.90 3.30 -3.82
N ASP A 279 -19.17 3.91 -4.74
CA ASP A 279 -19.70 4.35 -6.04
C ASP A 279 -20.28 3.17 -6.85
N GLN A 280 -19.62 2.01 -6.75
CA GLN A 280 -19.95 0.84 -7.57
C GLN A 280 -21.01 -0.06 -6.95
N THR A 281 -20.94 -0.31 -5.64
CA THR A 281 -21.87 -1.22 -4.96
C THR A 281 -23.16 -0.55 -4.55
N LYS A 282 -23.14 0.78 -4.30
CA LYS A 282 -24.23 1.50 -3.63
C LYS A 282 -24.63 0.84 -2.31
N ASP A 283 -23.72 0.09 -1.68
CA ASP A 283 -23.97 -0.64 -0.45
C ASP A 283 -23.40 0.13 0.74
N ALA A 284 -24.11 1.19 1.12
CA ALA A 284 -23.77 1.97 2.31
C ALA A 284 -23.94 1.16 3.62
N LYS A 285 -24.71 0.07 3.60
CA LYS A 285 -24.97 -0.74 4.81
C LYS A 285 -23.72 -1.54 5.19
N ASN A 286 -23.13 -2.26 4.24
CA ASN A 286 -21.91 -3.02 4.50
C ASN A 286 -20.74 -2.11 4.91
N ALA A 287 -20.67 -0.90 4.34
CA ALA A 287 -19.73 0.15 4.74
C ALA A 287 -19.94 0.68 6.18
N TYR A 288 -21.15 0.55 6.74
CA TYR A 288 -21.44 0.95 8.13
C TYR A 288 -21.10 -0.14 9.15
N PHE A 289 -21.17 -1.42 8.75
CA PHE A 289 -20.88 -2.54 9.64
C PHE A 289 -19.39 -2.76 9.87
N THR A 290 -18.54 -2.51 8.88
CA THR A 290 -17.07 -2.65 8.99
C THR A 290 -16.47 -1.73 10.06
N PRO A 291 -16.81 -0.43 10.14
CA PRO A 291 -16.41 0.44 11.26
C PRO A 291 -16.94 -0.06 12.60
N ARG A 292 -18.18 -0.57 12.67
CA ARG A 292 -18.85 -0.93 13.94
C ARG A 292 -18.19 -2.11 14.66
N TYR A 293 -17.61 -3.06 13.93
CA TYR A 293 -16.77 -4.12 14.50
C TYR A 293 -15.43 -3.60 15.05
N LEU A 294 -14.98 -2.42 14.60
CA LEU A 294 -13.72 -1.77 14.99
C LEU A 294 -13.89 -0.60 15.97
N ILE A 295 -15.11 -0.16 16.29
CA ILE A 295 -15.40 0.85 17.34
C ILE A 295 -14.89 0.41 18.73
N PHE A 296 -14.61 -0.89 18.94
CA PHE A 296 -13.91 -1.38 20.12
C PHE A 296 -12.40 -1.08 20.14
N ASN A 297 -11.85 -0.46 19.08
CA ASN A 297 -10.48 0.03 19.00
C ASN A 297 -10.48 1.57 19.01
N PRO A 298 -10.19 2.22 20.15
CA PRO A 298 -10.32 3.68 20.32
C PRO A 298 -9.25 4.52 19.57
N PHE A 299 -8.54 3.95 18.58
CA PHE A 299 -7.39 4.57 17.93
C PHE A 299 -7.50 4.76 16.40
N ALA A 300 -8.64 4.46 15.77
CA ALA A 300 -8.77 4.54 14.32
C ALA A 300 -9.56 5.79 13.88
N ASN A 301 -8.85 6.88 13.59
CA ASN A 301 -9.47 8.10 13.05
C ASN A 301 -10.00 7.93 11.62
N THR A 302 -9.52 6.92 10.87
CA THR A 302 -10.15 6.53 9.60
C THR A 302 -11.57 6.04 9.77
N SER A 303 -11.87 5.31 10.85
CA SER A 303 -13.23 4.84 11.10
C SER A 303 -14.20 6.01 11.22
N PHE A 304 -13.76 7.16 11.76
CA PHE A 304 -14.56 8.37 11.81
C PHE A 304 -14.86 8.95 10.42
N LEU A 305 -13.86 9.08 9.55
CA LEU A 305 -14.05 9.53 8.16
C LEU A 305 -14.96 8.57 7.38
N LEU A 306 -14.75 7.27 7.53
CA LEU A 306 -15.56 6.22 6.87
C LEU A 306 -17.03 6.26 7.34
N VAL A 307 -17.26 6.52 8.63
CA VAL A 307 -18.60 6.72 9.18
C VAL A 307 -19.25 7.99 8.61
N GLN A 308 -18.52 9.12 8.54
CA GLN A 308 -19.04 10.35 7.93
C GLN A 308 -19.44 10.14 6.47
N ILE A 309 -18.63 9.43 5.71
CA ILE A 309 -18.91 9.09 4.31
C ILE A 309 -20.16 8.22 4.21
N SER A 310 -20.24 7.17 5.01
CA SER A 310 -21.38 6.25 5.02
C SER A 310 -22.68 6.97 5.36
N MET A 311 -22.65 7.86 6.36
CA MET A 311 -23.79 8.71 6.72
C MET A 311 -24.21 9.65 5.58
N LYS A 312 -23.25 10.27 4.89
CA LYS A 312 -23.55 11.16 3.76
C LYS A 312 -24.23 10.42 2.61
N ASN A 313 -23.79 9.19 2.30
CA ASN A 313 -24.42 8.37 1.27
C ASN A 313 -25.85 7.95 1.65
N MET A 314 -26.08 7.56 2.90
CA MET A 314 -27.44 7.25 3.37
C MET A 314 -28.40 8.42 3.21
N ILE A 315 -27.98 9.64 3.58
CA ILE A 315 -28.79 10.86 3.42
C ILE A 315 -29.13 11.09 1.94
N LEU A 316 -28.18 10.83 1.05
CA LEU A 316 -28.38 11.02 -0.39
C LEU A 316 -29.33 9.98 -0.99
N GLU A 317 -29.21 8.71 -0.58
CA GLU A 317 -30.15 7.64 -0.96
C GLU A 317 -31.58 7.96 -0.50
N GLU A 318 -31.74 8.45 0.74
CA GLU A 318 -33.03 8.88 1.26
C GLU A 318 -33.63 10.02 0.44
N GLN A 319 -32.82 11.04 0.09
CA GLN A 319 -33.26 12.14 -0.78
C GLN A 319 -33.66 11.65 -2.19
N LEU A 320 -32.93 10.70 -2.77
CA LEU A 320 -33.25 10.10 -4.06
C LEU A 320 -34.56 9.29 -4.00
N PHE A 321 -34.75 8.51 -2.94
CA PHE A 321 -35.97 7.74 -2.70
C PHE A 321 -37.20 8.65 -2.56
N ILE A 322 -37.11 9.71 -1.76
CA ILE A 322 -38.17 10.73 -1.61
C ILE A 322 -38.47 11.39 -2.97
N LYS A 323 -37.43 11.69 -3.77
CA LYS A 323 -37.60 12.30 -5.11
C LYS A 323 -38.29 11.34 -6.08
N GLN A 324 -37.98 10.05 -6.05
CA GLN A 324 -38.64 9.04 -6.88
C GLN A 324 -40.11 8.83 -6.49
N GLN A 325 -40.43 8.80 -5.19
CA GLN A 325 -41.82 8.72 -4.72
C GLN A 325 -42.65 9.94 -5.14
N LYS A 326 -42.08 11.16 -5.06
CA LYS A 326 -42.75 12.39 -5.52
C LYS A 326 -43.00 12.42 -7.03
N ILE A 327 -42.23 11.67 -7.83
CA ILE A 327 -42.45 11.52 -9.28
C ILE A 327 -43.56 10.51 -9.56
N ILE A 328 -43.65 9.43 -8.77
CA ILE A 328 -44.68 8.40 -8.91
C ILE A 328 -46.06 8.93 -8.50
N VAL A 329 -46.15 9.78 -7.48
CA VAL A 329 -47.42 10.39 -7.02
C VAL A 329 -47.92 11.51 -7.96
N LYS A 330 -47.09 11.95 -8.92
CA LYS A 330 -47.44 12.98 -9.93
C LYS A 330 -47.79 12.41 -11.31
N LYS A 331 -47.87 11.08 -11.44
CA LYS A 331 -48.48 10.38 -12.58
C LYS A 331 -49.76 9.71 -12.10
#